data_AF-A0A497MEU6-F1
#
_entry.id   AF-A0A497MEU6-F1
#
_cell.length_a   1.000
_cell.length_b   1.000
_cell.length_c   1.000
_cell.angle_alpha   90.00
_cell.angle_beta   90.00
_cell.angle_gamma   90.00
#
_symmetry.space_group_name_H-M   'P 1'
#
loop_
_entity.id
_entity.type
_entity.pdbx_description
1 polymer ?
#
loop_
_entity_poly.entity_id
_entity_poly.type
_entity_poly.pdbx_seq_one_letter_code
_entity_poly.pdbx_strand_id
1 'polypeptide(L)'
;MFINRRTKLFVNERFRFKRSWVIFITEEALQVLNRYLESYKPNPRIFPYSPRSLSSIEKVFRLISEQVGVKITPHTLRAIFADRLAKAGIPDRYVDALQGRTPASELARQL
;
A
#
# COMPACT_ATOMS: atom_id res chain seq x y z
N MET A 1 16.75 -4.10 -2.19
CA MET A 1 15.43 -4.79 -2.26
C MET A 1 15.59 -6.29 -1.98
N PHE A 2 15.18 -6.76 -0.79
CA PHE A 2 15.31 -8.18 -0.40
C PHE A 2 13.94 -8.87 -0.35
N ILE A 3 13.82 -9.99 -1.05
CA ILE A 3 12.59 -10.79 -1.15
C ILE A 3 12.80 -12.07 -0.32
N ASN A 4 12.08 -12.21 0.81
CA ASN A 4 12.03 -13.46 1.57
C ASN A 4 10.88 -14.35 1.06
N ARG A 5 11.14 -15.65 0.85
CA ARG A 5 10.29 -16.63 0.14
C ARG A 5 9.00 -17.04 0.85
N ARG A 6 8.71 -16.57 2.07
CA ARG A 6 7.41 -16.83 2.74
C ARG A 6 6.59 -15.58 3.03
N THR A 7 7.18 -14.39 2.89
CA THR A 7 6.49 -13.11 3.03
C THR A 7 7.35 -12.07 2.35
N LYS A 8 6.93 -11.58 1.17
CA LYS A 8 7.75 -10.67 0.38
C LYS A 8 7.59 -9.25 0.94
N LEU A 9 8.49 -8.87 1.84
CA LEU A 9 8.53 -7.57 2.50
C LEU A 9 9.09 -6.51 1.54
N PHE A 10 8.38 -5.39 1.37
CA PHE A 10 8.89 -4.23 0.63
C PHE A 10 9.58 -3.28 1.60
N VAL A 11 10.91 -3.24 1.52
CA VAL A 11 11.75 -2.38 2.37
C VAL A 11 12.24 -1.18 1.55
N ASN A 12 11.87 0.03 1.97
CA ASN A 12 12.50 1.26 1.49
C ASN A 12 13.87 1.42 2.18
N GLU A 13 14.94 1.53 1.40
CA GLU A 13 16.33 1.63 1.91
C GLU A 13 16.59 2.90 2.73
N ARG A 14 15.62 3.83 2.80
CA ARG A 14 15.64 4.99 3.70
C ARG A 14 14.66 4.79 4.87
N PHE A 15 14.97 3.88 5.79
CA PHE A 15 14.35 3.77 7.13
C PHE A 15 14.64 4.98 8.04
N ARG A 16 14.84 6.18 7.48
CA ARG A 16 15.27 7.37 8.23
C ARG A 16 14.10 8.10 8.90
N PHE A 17 12.85 7.68 8.68
CA PHE A 17 11.66 8.37 9.18
C PHE A 17 10.88 7.48 10.16
N LYS A 18 10.47 8.05 11.30
CA LYS A 18 9.71 7.38 12.38
C LYS A 18 8.39 6.70 11.95
N ARG A 19 7.96 6.92 10.71
CA ARG A 19 6.71 6.44 10.09
C ARG A 19 6.95 5.44 8.94
N SER A 20 8.16 4.91 8.79
CA SER A 20 8.42 3.83 7.84
C SER A 20 7.86 2.52 8.37
N TRP A 21 6.88 1.95 7.66
CA TRP A 21 6.24 0.69 8.01
C TRP A 21 6.44 -0.35 6.92
N VAL A 22 6.46 -1.62 7.34
CA VAL A 22 6.39 -2.75 6.44
C VAL A 22 4.94 -3.21 6.37
N ILE A 23 4.42 -3.33 5.15
CA ILE A 23 3.06 -3.83 4.91
C ILE A 23 3.13 -5.26 4.39
N PHE A 24 2.13 -6.05 4.76
CA PHE A 24 1.87 -7.34 4.16
C PHE A 24 0.99 -7.15 2.93
N ILE A 25 1.29 -7.87 1.87
CA ILE A 25 0.44 -7.95 0.68
C ILE A 25 -0.07 -9.38 0.55
N THR A 26 -1.29 -9.52 0.04
CA THR A 26 -1.87 -10.84 -0.24
C THR A 26 -1.21 -11.46 -1.46
N GLU A 27 -1.39 -12.77 -1.63
CA GLU A 27 -0.84 -13.49 -2.79
C GLU A 27 -1.41 -12.93 -4.11
N GLU A 28 -2.70 -12.58 -4.14
CA GLU A 28 -3.35 -12.01 -5.33
C GLU A 28 -2.77 -10.64 -5.68
N ALA A 29 -2.52 -9.79 -4.67
CA ALA A 29 -1.87 -8.50 -4.88
C ALA A 29 -0.43 -8.67 -5.39
N LEU A 30 0.30 -9.66 -4.87
CA LEU A 30 1.64 -9.99 -5.33
C LEU A 30 1.64 -10.48 -6.78
N GLN A 31 0.67 -11.32 -7.17
CA GLN A 31 0.52 -11.79 -8.56
C GLN A 31 0.26 -10.63 -9.53
N VAL A 32 -0.64 -9.70 -9.16
CA VAL A 32 -0.89 -8.49 -9.96
C VAL A 32 0.37 -7.64 -10.07
N LEU A 33 1.10 -7.44 -8.97
CA LEU A 33 2.34 -6.68 -8.98
C LEU A 33 3.42 -7.33 -9.85
N ASN A 34 3.58 -8.66 -9.79
CA ASN A 34 4.56 -9.36 -10.62
C ASN A 34 4.26 -9.20 -12.11
N ARG A 35 3.00 -9.36 -12.53
CA ARG A 35 2.58 -9.12 -13.93
C ARG A 35 2.88 -7.69 -14.39
N TYR A 36 2.71 -6.72 -13.50
CA TYR A 36 3.09 -5.34 -13.79
C TYR A 36 4.62 -5.19 -13.94
N LEU A 37 5.41 -5.81 -13.07
CA LEU A 37 6.88 -5.74 -13.11
C LEU A 37 7.49 -6.51 -14.30
N GLU A 38 6.79 -7.50 -14.85
CA GLU A 38 7.17 -8.17 -16.10
C GLU A 38 7.06 -7.22 -17.30
N SER A 39 6.01 -6.39 -17.34
CA SER A 39 5.78 -5.42 -18.42
C SER A 39 6.51 -4.09 -18.22
N TYR A 40 6.89 -3.76 -16.98
CA TYR A 40 7.57 -2.52 -16.63
C TYR A 40 8.79 -2.78 -15.74
N LYS A 41 9.99 -2.46 -16.25
CA LYS A 41 11.22 -2.48 -15.44
C LYS A 41 11.35 -1.19 -14.62
N PRO A 42 11.27 -1.24 -13.28
CA PRO A 42 11.35 -0.05 -12.44
C PRO A 42 12.70 0.66 -12.53
N ASN A 43 12.69 1.99 -12.67
CA ASN A 43 13.89 2.82 -12.52
C ASN A 43 13.53 4.28 -12.18
N PRO A 44 13.86 4.82 -10.98
CA PRO A 44 14.16 4.16 -9.70
C PRO A 44 12.88 3.84 -8.89
N ARG A 45 11.69 4.17 -9.43
CA ARG A 45 10.40 3.99 -8.76
C ARG A 45 9.63 2.81 -9.37
N ILE A 46 8.96 2.03 -8.53
CA ILE A 46 8.07 0.95 -8.98
C ILE A 46 6.88 1.49 -9.76
N PHE A 47 6.32 2.63 -9.35
CA PHE A 47 5.25 3.31 -10.07
C PHE A 47 5.76 4.68 -10.53
N PRO A 48 5.86 4.94 -11.84
CA PRO A 48 6.46 6.16 -12.39
C PRO A 48 5.51 7.38 -12.33
N TYR A 49 4.89 7.63 -11.19
CA TYR A 49 4.08 8.83 -11.00
C TYR A 49 4.93 10.00 -10.50
N SER A 50 4.75 11.16 -11.14
CA SER A 50 5.29 12.43 -10.65
C SER A 50 4.37 12.96 -9.54
N PRO A 51 4.89 13.39 -8.37
CA PRO A 51 4.09 14.02 -7.32
C PRO A 51 3.35 15.28 -7.80
N ARG A 52 3.88 15.93 -8.85
CA ARG A 52 3.25 17.08 -9.52
C ARG A 52 2.12 16.69 -10.47
N SER A 53 1.86 15.39 -10.67
CA SER A 53 0.83 14.84 -11.55
C SER A 53 -0.13 13.93 -10.79
N LEU A 54 -0.60 14.39 -9.62
CA LEU A 54 -1.76 13.79 -8.93
C LEU A 54 -2.95 13.63 -9.89
N SER A 55 -3.07 14.55 -10.86
CA SER A 55 -4.03 14.49 -11.95
C SER A 55 -4.00 13.18 -12.75
N SER A 56 -2.85 12.51 -12.88
CA SER A 56 -2.77 11.23 -13.60
C SER A 56 -3.42 10.08 -12.81
N ILE A 57 -3.24 10.05 -11.49
CA ILE A 57 -3.85 9.03 -10.64
C ILE A 57 -5.36 9.30 -10.54
N GLU A 58 -5.75 10.55 -10.28
CA GLU A 58 -7.17 10.92 -10.20
C GLU A 58 -7.93 10.62 -11.48
N LYS A 59 -7.33 10.86 -12.66
CA LYS A 59 -7.92 10.49 -13.95
C LYS A 59 -8.16 8.98 -14.06
N VAL A 60 -7.17 8.16 -13.69
CA VAL A 60 -7.31 6.69 -13.71
C VAL A 60 -8.44 6.24 -12.79
N PHE A 61 -8.51 6.78 -11.57
CA PHE A 61 -9.57 6.44 -10.62
C PHE A 61 -10.95 6.92 -11.07
N ARG A 62 -11.03 8.08 -11.72
CA ARG A 62 -12.29 8.57 -12.31
C ARG A 62 -12.78 7.65 -13.42
N LEU A 63 -11.91 7.26 -14.35
CA LEU A 63 -12.25 6.32 -15.44
C LEU A 63 -12.74 4.98 -14.89
N ILE A 64 -12.01 4.42 -13.93
CA ILE A 64 -12.41 3.15 -13.28
C ILE A 64 -13.75 3.32 -12.55
N SER A 65 -13.97 4.46 -11.88
CA SER A 65 -15.23 4.73 -11.19
C SER A 65 -16.42 4.77 -12.16
N GLU A 66 -16.24 5.40 -13.31
CA GLU A 66 -17.25 5.46 -14.38
C GLU A 66 -17.53 4.07 -14.96
N GLN A 67 -16.50 3.28 -15.21
CA GLN A 67 -16.62 1.91 -15.72
C GLN A 67 -17.35 0.96 -14.76
N VAL A 68 -17.08 1.08 -13.46
CA VAL A 68 -17.68 0.23 -12.42
C VAL A 68 -19.04 0.77 -11.95
N GLY A 69 -19.38 2.03 -12.29
CA GLY A 69 -20.59 2.69 -11.82
C GLY A 69 -20.56 3.07 -10.33
N VAL A 70 -19.38 3.02 -9.69
CA VAL A 70 -19.20 3.31 -8.26
C VAL A 70 -18.00 4.24 -8.09
N LYS A 71 -18.14 5.26 -7.25
CA LYS A 71 -17.05 6.19 -6.94
C LYS A 71 -15.94 5.49 -6.16
N ILE A 72 -14.84 5.19 -6.82
CA ILE A 72 -13.64 4.58 -6.26
C ILE A 72 -12.53 5.63 -6.22
N THR A 73 -11.97 5.84 -5.03
CA THR A 73 -10.81 6.72 -4.82
C THR A 73 -9.73 5.98 -4.04
N PRO A 74 -8.47 6.48 -4.03
CA PRO A 74 -7.45 5.94 -3.15
C PRO A 74 -7.88 5.90 -1.67
N HIS A 75 -8.63 6.92 -1.22
CA HIS A 75 -9.18 6.97 0.14
C HIS A 75 -10.22 5.88 0.38
N THR A 76 -11.10 5.63 -0.60
CA THR A 76 -12.08 4.54 -0.54
C THR A 76 -11.37 3.18 -0.42
N LEU A 77 -10.35 2.93 -1.24
CA LEU A 77 -9.58 1.68 -1.18
C LEU A 77 -8.87 1.51 0.16
N ARG A 78 -8.34 2.59 0.72
CA ARG A 78 -7.71 2.57 2.04
C ARG A 78 -8.71 2.29 3.17
N ALA A 79 -9.92 2.81 3.09
CA ALA A 79 -10.99 2.49 4.03
C ALA A 79 -11.41 1.01 3.92
N ILE A 80 -11.56 0.49 2.70
CA ILE A 80 -11.84 -0.93 2.47
C ILE A 80 -10.73 -1.81 3.03
N PHE A 81 -9.46 -1.41 2.88
CA PHE A 81 -8.33 -2.12 3.49
C PHE A 81 -8.46 -2.18 5.02
N ALA A 82 -8.79 -1.06 5.66
CA ALA A 82 -9.01 -1.01 7.11
C ALA A 82 -10.17 -1.91 7.56
N ASP A 83 -11.30 -1.84 6.87
CA ASP A 83 -12.50 -2.65 7.15
C ASP A 83 -12.21 -4.15 7.02
N ARG A 84 -11.43 -4.56 5.99
CA ARG A 84 -11.03 -5.96 5.82
C ARG A 84 -10.14 -6.45 6.96
N LEU A 85 -9.20 -5.63 7.42
CA LEU A 85 -8.35 -5.99 8.56
C LEU A 85 -9.15 -6.09 9.86
N ALA A 86 -10.07 -5.14 10.09
CA ALA A 86 -10.95 -5.18 11.26
C ALA A 86 -11.83 -6.44 11.27
N LYS A 87 -12.43 -6.80 10.12
CA LYS A 87 -13.20 -8.03 9.95
C LYS A 87 -12.37 -9.30 10.15
N ALA A 88 -11.08 -9.25 9.86
CA ALA A 88 -10.14 -10.34 10.13
C ALA A 88 -9.67 -10.39 11.60
N GLY A 89 -10.20 -9.52 12.48
CA GLY A 89 -9.87 -9.47 13.90
C GLY A 89 -8.53 -8.81 14.20
N ILE A 90 -7.94 -8.06 13.26
CA ILE A 90 -6.70 -7.34 13.48
C ILE A 90 -6.97 -6.12 14.37
N PRO A 91 -6.29 -5.97 15.52
CA PRO A 91 -6.49 -4.82 16.39
C PRO A 91 -6.17 -3.49 15.72
N ASP A 92 -6.96 -2.45 16.02
CA ASP A 92 -6.90 -1.11 15.41
C ASP A 92 -5.48 -0.51 15.41
N ARG A 93 -4.71 -0.72 16.49
CA ARG A 93 -3.32 -0.25 16.59
C ARG A 93 -2.42 -0.78 15.45
N TYR A 94 -2.62 -2.03 15.03
CA TYR A 94 -1.88 -2.61 13.91
C TYR A 94 -2.45 -2.13 12.58
N VAL A 95 -3.76 -1.89 12.49
CA VAL A 95 -4.37 -1.30 11.29
C VAL A 95 -3.81 0.10 11.04
N ASP A 96 -3.68 0.93 12.08
CA ASP A 96 -3.13 2.28 12.01
C ASP A 96 -1.63 2.28 11.71
N ALA A 97 -0.88 1.33 12.27
CA ALA A 97 0.52 1.09 11.93
C ALA A 97 0.70 0.72 10.45
N LEU A 98 -0.04 -0.27 9.94
CA LEU A 98 0.02 -0.67 8.52
C LEU A 98 -0.38 0.46 7.56
N GLN A 99 -1.22 1.38 8.05
CA GLN A 99 -1.62 2.57 7.34
C GLN A 99 -0.64 3.74 7.48
N GLY A 100 0.38 3.65 8.34
CA GLY A 100 1.36 4.71 8.57
C GLY A 100 0.82 5.91 9.36
N ARG A 101 -0.28 5.73 10.10
CA ARG A 101 -0.88 6.77 10.96
C ARG A 101 -0.12 6.92 12.28
N THR A 102 0.39 5.81 12.81
CA THR A 102 1.11 5.76 14.08
C THR A 102 2.62 5.62 13.85
N PRO A 103 3.50 6.28 14.61
CA PRO A 103 4.95 6.03 14.59
C PRO A 103 5.31 4.64 15.12
N ALA A 104 6.37 4.03 14.57
CA ALA A 104 6.82 2.70 15.00
C ALA A 104 7.20 2.64 16.50
N SER A 105 7.78 3.72 17.01
CA SER A 105 8.14 3.86 18.42
C SER A 105 6.95 3.86 19.37
N GLU A 106 5.77 4.24 18.91
CA GLU A 106 4.56 4.31 19.74
C GLU A 106 3.91 2.92 19.87
N LEU A 107 3.88 2.15 18.78
CA LEU A 107 3.44 0.76 18.81
C LEU A 107 4.37 -0.12 19.68
N ALA A 108 5.68 0.12 19.62
CA ALA A 108 6.69 -0.65 20.37
C ALA A 108 6.59 -0.47 21.90
N ARG A 109 5.91 0.57 22.39
CA ARG A 109 5.70 0.79 23.84
C ARG A 109 4.52 -0.01 24.41
N GLN A 110 3.74 -0.65 23.55
CA GLN A 110 2.53 -1.39 23.91
C GLN A 110 2.69 -2.92 23.78
N LEU A 111 3.90 -3.37 23.46
CA LEU A 111 4.34 -4.77 23.43
C LEU A 111 5.17 -5.05 24.68
#